data_AF-A0A9Q1RPS7-F1
#
_entry.id   AF-A0A9Q1RPS7-F1
#
_cell.length_a   1.000
_cell.length_b   1.000
_cell.length_c   1.000
_cell.angle_alpha   90.00
_cell.angle_beta   90.00
_cell.angle_gamma   90.00
#
_symmetry.space_group_name_H-M   'P 1'
#
loop_
_entity.id
_entity.type
_entity.pdbx_description
1 polymer ?
#
loop_
_entity_poly.entity_id
_entity_poly.type
_entity_poly.pdbx_seq_one_letter_code
_entity_poly.pdbx_strand_id
1 'polypeptide(L)'
;MRPDHIEGQLKSGVYKNYSNVDDYFINSIVRPAAYPYAWEVYHRLLKQLMSNPTKYTLDSVLRQLSCPLLLLWGDLDPLVHDHAKPNRIKEFYLNTSLVNLQAGHYPQDEVPEQVNKALLDWLSTLEI
;
A
#
# COMPACT_ATOMS: atom_id res chain seq x y z
N MET A 1 -4.30 5.95 21.96
CA MET A 1 -4.23 6.87 20.80
C MET A 1 -5.57 7.60 20.70
N ARG A 2 -5.62 8.92 20.43
CA ARG A 2 -6.89 9.65 20.36
C ARG A 2 -7.53 9.48 18.97
N PRO A 3 -8.82 9.14 18.86
CA PRO A 3 -9.53 9.01 17.57
C PRO A 3 -9.36 10.22 16.65
N ASP A 4 -9.59 11.44 17.16
CA ASP A 4 -9.50 12.68 16.36
C ASP A 4 -8.11 12.90 15.74
N HIS A 5 -7.04 12.48 16.44
CA HIS A 5 -5.69 12.54 15.90
C HIS A 5 -5.48 11.52 14.77
N ILE A 6 -6.05 10.32 14.89
CA ILE A 6 -5.97 9.29 13.84
C ILE A 6 -6.71 9.79 12.61
N GLU A 7 -7.94 10.25 12.78
CA GLU A 7 -8.76 10.79 11.69
C GLU A 7 -8.05 11.93 10.97
N GLY A 8 -7.49 12.90 11.71
CA GLY A 8 -6.73 14.00 11.15
C GLY A 8 -5.56 13.53 10.28
N GLN A 9 -4.75 12.59 10.77
CA GLN A 9 -3.61 12.04 10.02
C GLN A 9 -4.04 11.28 8.76
N LEU A 10 -5.11 10.48 8.84
CA LEU A 10 -5.64 9.75 7.69
C LEU A 10 -6.10 10.72 6.59
N LYS A 11 -6.84 11.77 6.95
CA LYS A 11 -7.40 12.75 6.01
C LYS A 11 -6.35 13.71 5.43
N SER A 12 -5.33 14.07 6.19
CA SER A 12 -4.32 15.03 5.72
C SER A 12 -3.11 14.39 5.05
N GLY A 13 -2.76 13.17 5.45
CA GLY A 13 -1.46 12.57 5.15
C GLY A 13 -1.51 11.30 4.32
N VAL A 14 -2.64 10.60 4.23
CA VAL A 14 -2.71 9.25 3.66
C VAL A 14 -3.72 9.17 2.52
N TYR A 15 -4.96 9.55 2.79
CA TYR A 15 -6.09 9.40 1.88
C TYR A 15 -6.33 10.69 1.08
N LYS A 16 -6.65 10.55 -0.21
CA LYS A 16 -7.16 11.66 -1.03
C LYS A 16 -8.67 11.72 -0.99
N ASN A 17 -9.31 10.56 -1.16
CA ASN A 17 -10.71 10.37 -0.86
C ASN A 17 -10.88 9.80 0.54
N TYR A 18 -11.51 10.56 1.43
CA TYR A 18 -11.76 10.17 2.81
C TYR A 18 -13.22 9.80 3.08
N SER A 19 -14.03 9.54 2.04
CA SER A 19 -15.41 9.05 2.20
C SER A 19 -15.50 7.79 3.05
N ASN A 20 -14.43 6.99 3.06
CA ASN A 20 -14.33 5.72 3.76
C ASN A 20 -13.59 5.83 5.11
N VAL A 21 -13.20 7.05 5.53
CA VAL A 21 -12.63 7.31 6.85
C VAL A 21 -13.78 7.58 7.82
N ASP A 22 -14.41 6.49 8.28
CA ASP A 22 -15.54 6.51 9.21
C ASP A 22 -15.15 6.02 10.63
N ASP A 23 -16.09 6.06 11.56
CA ASP A 23 -15.89 5.62 12.94
C ASP A 23 -15.51 4.14 13.02
N TYR A 24 -16.02 3.30 12.11
CA TYR A 24 -15.69 1.87 12.08
C TYR A 24 -14.20 1.69 11.75
N PHE A 25 -13.72 2.36 10.70
CA PHE A 25 -12.33 2.31 10.28
C PHE A 25 -11.40 2.89 11.35
N ILE A 26 -11.74 4.06 11.93
CA ILE A 26 -10.96 4.66 13.02
C ILE A 26 -10.87 3.70 14.21
N ASN A 27 -11.99 3.07 14.59
CA ASN A 27 -12.00 2.10 15.69
C ASN A 27 -11.20 0.83 15.38
N SER A 28 -11.10 0.43 14.11
CA SER A 28 -10.26 -0.69 13.68
C SER A 28 -8.76 -0.44 13.94
N ILE A 29 -8.34 0.83 14.01
CA ILE A 29 -6.97 1.25 14.37
C ILE A 29 -6.84 1.46 15.88
N VAL A 30 -7.82 2.13 16.51
CA VAL A 30 -7.81 2.42 17.95
C VAL A 30 -7.74 1.15 18.79
N ARG A 31 -8.53 0.12 18.45
CA ARG A 31 -8.57 -1.15 19.20
C ARG A 31 -7.20 -1.83 19.32
N PRO A 32 -6.49 -2.17 18.23
CA PRO A 32 -5.17 -2.78 18.33
C PRO A 32 -4.14 -1.83 18.96
N ALA A 33 -4.24 -0.52 18.74
CA ALA A 33 -3.36 0.47 19.37
C ALA A 33 -3.55 0.58 20.90
N ALA A 34 -4.70 0.16 21.44
CA ALA A 34 -4.98 0.14 22.88
C ALA A 34 -4.53 -1.16 23.58
N TYR A 35 -4.03 -2.15 22.84
CA TYR A 35 -3.61 -3.43 23.41
C TYR A 35 -2.35 -3.25 24.30
N PRO A 36 -2.21 -3.96 25.43
CA PRO A 36 -1.09 -3.77 26.36
C PRO A 36 0.31 -3.86 25.73
N TYR A 37 0.46 -4.67 24.66
CA TYR A 37 1.73 -4.89 23.97
C TYR A 37 1.84 -4.14 22.62
N ALA A 38 0.90 -3.22 22.31
CA ALA A 38 0.91 -2.48 21.05
C ALA A 38 2.20 -1.66 20.86
N TRP A 39 2.73 -1.09 21.95
CA TRP A 39 4.00 -0.36 21.93
C TRP A 39 5.17 -1.26 21.54
N GLU A 40 5.20 -2.51 21.99
CA GLU A 40 6.29 -3.42 21.66
C GLU A 40 6.30 -3.78 20.18
N VAL A 41 5.12 -4.06 19.60
CA VAL A 41 4.95 -4.30 18.17
C VAL A 41 5.41 -3.09 17.37
N TYR A 42 4.97 -1.90 17.77
CA TYR A 42 5.35 -0.65 17.12
C TYR A 42 6.85 -0.37 17.21
N HIS A 43 7.45 -0.55 18.39
CA HIS A 43 8.88 -0.37 18.61
C HIS A 43 9.71 -1.36 17.77
N ARG A 44 9.31 -2.63 17.69
CA ARG A 44 9.98 -3.64 16.85
C ARG A 44 9.89 -3.27 15.36
N LEU A 45 8.72 -2.82 14.89
CA LEU A 45 8.53 -2.35 13.53
C LEU A 45 9.42 -1.14 13.21
N LEU A 46 9.40 -0.10 14.06
CA LEU A 46 10.24 1.09 13.87
C LEU A 46 11.72 0.75 13.91
N LYS A 47 12.16 -0.07 14.87
CA LYS A 47 13.55 -0.50 14.96
C LYS A 47 13.98 -1.23 13.69
N GLN A 48 13.12 -2.08 13.13
CA GLN A 48 13.39 -2.76 11.86
C GLN A 48 13.47 -1.79 10.67
N LEU A 49 12.59 -0.79 10.61
CA LEU A 49 12.60 0.23 9.55
C LEU A 49 13.83 1.16 9.63
N MET A 50 14.28 1.50 10.84
CA MET A 50 15.40 2.42 11.07
C MET A 50 16.78 1.74 11.06
N SER A 51 16.84 0.43 11.36
CA SER A 51 18.08 -0.34 11.32
C SER A 51 18.36 -0.78 9.87
N ASN A 52 19.11 0.07 9.17
CA ASN A 52 19.74 -0.05 7.85
C ASN A 52 20.00 -1.49 7.29
N PRO A 53 20.27 -1.58 5.97
CA PRO A 53 19.31 -1.79 4.89
C PRO A 53 18.78 -3.24 4.88
N THR A 54 17.57 -3.45 4.35
CA THR A 54 17.12 -4.81 4.09
C THR A 54 18.15 -5.52 3.22
N LYS A 55 18.62 -6.71 3.65
CA LYS A 55 19.46 -7.60 2.82
C LYS A 55 18.87 -7.78 1.41
N TYR A 56 17.55 -7.66 1.32
CA TYR A 56 16.76 -7.74 0.11
C TYR A 56 16.36 -6.34 -0.33
N THR A 57 16.94 -5.86 -1.43
CA THR A 57 16.43 -4.71 -2.18
C THR A 57 15.28 -5.16 -3.08
N LEU A 58 14.44 -4.21 -3.52
CA LEU A 58 13.38 -4.50 -4.49
C LEU A 58 13.94 -5.23 -5.72
N ASP A 59 15.01 -4.72 -6.31
CA ASP A 59 15.71 -5.32 -7.44
C ASP A 59 16.16 -6.76 -7.16
N SER A 60 16.68 -7.03 -5.95
CA SER A 60 17.12 -8.39 -5.59
C SER A 60 15.96 -9.38 -5.51
N VAL A 61 14.77 -8.93 -5.09
CA VAL A 61 13.55 -9.75 -5.02
C VAL A 61 12.98 -9.93 -6.42
N LEU A 62 12.86 -8.86 -7.19
CA LEU A 62 12.34 -8.89 -8.57
C LEU A 62 13.16 -9.82 -9.48
N ARG A 63 14.50 -9.87 -9.32
CA ARG A 63 15.35 -10.82 -10.06
C ARG A 63 15.06 -12.30 -9.76
N GLN A 64 14.48 -12.60 -8.60
CA GLN A 64 14.17 -13.96 -8.19
C GLN A 64 12.72 -14.37 -8.51
N LEU A 65 11.85 -13.41 -8.90
CA LEU A 65 10.47 -13.70 -9.29
C LEU A 65 10.41 -14.39 -10.65
N SER A 66 9.65 -15.48 -10.70
CA SER A 66 9.41 -16.27 -11.92
C SER A 66 7.95 -16.25 -12.36
N CYS A 67 7.08 -15.53 -11.67
CA CYS A 67 5.64 -15.49 -11.92
C CYS A 67 5.16 -14.10 -12.40
N PRO A 68 4.05 -14.04 -13.15
CA PRO A 68 3.43 -12.77 -13.52
C PRO A 68 3.19 -11.86 -12.31
N LEU A 69 3.51 -10.58 -12.46
CA LEU A 69 3.32 -9.55 -11.43
C LEU A 69 2.24 -8.56 -11.88
N LEU A 70 1.27 -8.27 -11.01
CA LEU A 70 0.36 -7.13 -11.18
C LEU A 70 0.76 -6.03 -10.20
N LEU A 71 0.97 -4.82 -10.72
CA LEU A 71 1.11 -3.59 -9.95
C LEU A 71 -0.17 -2.76 -10.10
N LEU A 72 -0.90 -2.61 -8.99
CA LEU A 72 -2.00 -1.65 -8.86
C LEU A 72 -1.47 -0.42 -8.14
N TRP A 73 -1.49 0.74 -8.80
CA TRP A 73 -0.77 1.92 -8.35
C TRP A 73 -1.69 3.13 -8.24
N GLY A 74 -1.66 3.83 -7.10
CA GLY A 74 -2.36 5.10 -6.93
C GLY A 74 -1.51 6.27 -7.41
N ASP A 75 -1.93 6.97 -8.46
CA ASP A 75 -1.18 8.10 -9.04
C ASP A 75 -1.12 9.32 -8.10
N LEU A 76 -2.06 9.40 -7.16
CA LEU A 76 -2.22 10.52 -6.24
C LEU A 76 -1.64 10.22 -4.86
N ASP A 77 -0.89 9.12 -4.72
CA ASP A 77 -0.27 8.68 -3.46
C ASP A 77 0.62 9.78 -2.85
N PRO A 78 0.25 10.34 -1.69
CA PRO A 78 1.04 11.38 -1.04
C PRO A 78 2.31 10.84 -0.35
N LEU A 79 2.41 9.53 -0.11
CA LEU A 79 3.55 8.89 0.57
C LEU A 79 4.64 8.46 -0.40
N VAL A 80 4.31 8.25 -1.68
CA VAL A 80 5.28 7.85 -2.71
C VAL A 80 5.54 9.00 -3.68
N HIS A 81 6.61 9.75 -3.42
CA HIS A 81 6.99 10.91 -4.23
C HIS A 81 7.65 10.57 -5.58
N ASP A 82 8.07 9.32 -5.79
CA ASP A 82 8.69 8.88 -7.04
C ASP A 82 7.63 8.29 -7.99
N HIS A 83 6.97 9.15 -8.75
CA HIS A 83 5.95 8.76 -9.73
C HIS A 83 6.51 7.92 -10.89
N ALA A 84 7.83 7.91 -11.11
CA ALA A 84 8.46 7.07 -12.12
C ALA A 84 8.73 5.63 -11.63
N LYS A 85 8.63 5.39 -10.32
CA LYS A 85 8.88 4.09 -9.68
C LYS A 85 8.09 2.92 -10.30
N PRO A 86 6.77 2.98 -10.51
CA PRO A 86 6.04 1.85 -11.09
C PRO A 86 6.52 1.49 -12.50
N ASN A 87 6.88 2.51 -13.30
CA ASN A 87 7.43 2.29 -14.64
C ASN A 87 8.81 1.62 -14.57
N ARG A 88 9.70 2.07 -13.68
CA ARG A 88 11.01 1.43 -13.48
C ARG A 88 10.88 -0.03 -13.03
N ILE A 89 9.90 -0.35 -12.17
CA ILE A 89 9.63 -1.74 -11.76
C ILE A 89 9.24 -2.58 -12.98
N LYS A 90 8.31 -2.06 -13.81
CA LYS A 90 7.86 -2.74 -15.03
C LYS A 90 8.97 -2.93 -16.05
N GLU A 91 9.84 -1.93 -16.22
CA GLU A 91 11.02 -2.01 -17.10
C GLU A 91 12.05 -3.02 -16.58
N PHE A 92 12.22 -3.11 -15.27
CA PHE A 92 13.14 -4.06 -14.64
C PHE A 92 12.61 -5.50 -14.67
N TYR A 93 11.31 -5.69 -14.45
CA TYR A 93 10.66 -7.00 -14.47
C TYR A 93 9.58 -7.03 -15.56
N LEU A 94 9.95 -7.45 -16.77
CA LEU A 94 9.08 -7.36 -17.95
C LEU A 94 7.76 -8.14 -17.83
N ASN A 95 7.70 -9.18 -17.00
CA ASN A 95 6.46 -9.92 -16.72
C ASN A 95 5.57 -9.18 -15.70
N THR A 96 5.47 -7.86 -15.85
CA THR A 96 4.68 -6.96 -14.99
C THR A 96 3.57 -6.30 -15.78
N SER A 97 2.34 -6.48 -15.31
CA SER A 97 1.19 -5.65 -15.66
C SER A 97 1.12 -4.47 -14.70
N LEU A 98 0.98 -3.26 -15.22
CA LEU A 98 0.84 -2.04 -14.42
C LEU A 98 -0.50 -1.39 -14.72
N VAL A 99 -1.30 -1.14 -13.68
CA VAL A 99 -2.56 -0.42 -13.75
C VAL A 99 -2.47 0.77 -12.80
N ASN A 100 -2.52 1.97 -13.38
CA ASN A 100 -2.56 3.21 -12.63
C ASN A 100 -4.00 3.62 -12.34
N LEU A 101 -4.25 4.08 -11.13
CA LEU A 101 -5.57 4.42 -10.60
C LEU A 101 -5.53 5.85 -10.05
N GLN A 102 -6.61 6.59 -10.27
CA GLN A 102 -6.79 7.93 -9.71
C GLN A 102 -7.19 7.84 -8.22
N ALA A 103 -6.24 7.38 -7.41
CA ALA A 103 -6.40 7.15 -5.98
C ALA A 103 -5.09 7.47 -5.23
N GLY A 104 -5.19 7.62 -3.90
CA GLY A 104 -4.04 7.83 -3.03
C GLY A 104 -3.32 6.53 -2.66
N HIS A 105 -2.79 6.47 -1.44
CA HIS A 105 -1.88 5.41 -1.00
C HIS A 105 -2.53 4.02 -0.91
N TYR A 106 -3.82 3.98 -0.60
CA TYR A 106 -4.58 2.74 -0.45
C TYR A 106 -5.67 2.67 -1.53
N PRO A 107 -5.31 2.39 -2.79
CA PRO A 107 -6.28 2.38 -3.89
C PRO A 107 -7.40 1.37 -3.67
N GLN A 108 -7.15 0.26 -2.96
CA GLN A 108 -8.17 -0.74 -2.62
C GLN A 108 -9.23 -0.21 -1.66
N ASP A 109 -8.88 0.78 -0.84
CA ASP A 109 -9.81 1.39 0.10
C ASP A 109 -10.45 2.64 -0.53
N GLU A 110 -9.79 3.33 -1.47
CA GLU A 110 -10.31 4.56 -2.10
C GLU A 110 -11.19 4.32 -3.34
N VAL A 111 -10.83 3.34 -4.18
CA VAL A 111 -11.53 2.99 -5.43
C VAL A 111 -11.69 1.46 -5.56
N PRO A 112 -12.32 0.79 -4.59
CA PRO A 112 -12.37 -0.68 -4.51
C PRO A 112 -12.91 -1.34 -5.77
N GLU A 113 -13.91 -0.74 -6.44
CA GLU A 113 -14.50 -1.30 -7.65
C GLU A 113 -13.48 -1.34 -8.80
N GLN A 114 -12.64 -0.31 -8.93
CA GLN A 114 -11.61 -0.25 -9.97
C GLN A 114 -10.47 -1.23 -9.67
N VAL A 115 -10.06 -1.33 -8.40
CA VAL A 115 -9.05 -2.30 -7.96
C VAL A 115 -9.52 -3.73 -8.19
N ASN A 116 -10.73 -4.06 -7.74
CA ASN A 116 -11.30 -5.39 -7.89
C ASN A 116 -11.47 -5.77 -9.36
N LYS A 117 -11.94 -4.82 -10.19
CA LYS A 117 -12.03 -5.03 -11.63
C LYS A 117 -10.66 -5.30 -12.25
N ALA A 118 -9.66 -4.46 -11.97
CA ALA A 118 -8.31 -4.62 -12.52
C ALA A 118 -7.68 -5.97 -12.12
N LEU A 119 -7.90 -6.39 -10.87
CA LEU A 119 -7.43 -7.68 -10.37
C LEU A 119 -8.10 -8.85 -11.10
N LEU A 120 -9.44 -8.83 -11.21
CA LEU A 120 -10.19 -9.90 -11.89
C LEU A 120 -9.88 -9.97 -13.38
N ASP A 121 -9.81 -8.82 -14.05
CA ASP A 121 -9.45 -8.73 -15.46
C ASP A 121 -8.04 -9.32 -15.66
N TRP A 122 -7.07 -8.95 -14.83
CA TRP A 122 -5.70 -9.50 -14.92
C TRP A 122 -5.67 -11.01 -14.69
N LEU A 123 -6.34 -11.51 -13.64
CA LEU A 123 -6.43 -12.95 -13.37
C LEU A 123 -6.99 -13.72 -14.56
N SER A 124 -7.96 -13.16 -15.30
CA SER A 124 -8.53 -13.80 -16.50
C SER A 124 -7.54 -13.92 -17.68
N THR A 125 -6.45 -13.15 -17.66
CA THR A 125 -5.38 -13.22 -18.67
C THR A 125 -4.30 -14.25 -18.34
N LEU A 126 -4.30 -14.79 -17.12
CA LEU A 126 -3.31 -15.78 -16.71
C LEU A 126 -3.77 -17.16 -17.17
N GLU A 127 -2.90 -17.85 -17.90
CA GLU A 127 -3.02 -19.28 -18.10
C GLU A 127 -2.57 -19.97 -16.80
N ILE A 128 -3.52 -20.55 -16.07
CA ILE A 128 -3.31 -21.30 -14.82
C ILE A 128 -3.29 -22.80 -15.13
#